data_AF-A0A5E4AEM8-F1
#
_entry.id   AF-A0A5E4AEM8-F1
#
_cell.length_a   1.000
_cell.length_b   1.000
_cell.length_c   1.000
_cell.angle_alpha   90.00
_cell.angle_beta   90.00
_cell.angle_gamma   90.00
#
_symmetry.space_group_name_H-M   'P 1'
#
loop_
_entity.id
_entity.type
_entity.pdbx_description
1 polymer ?
#
loop_
_entity_poly.entity_id
_entity_poly.type
_entity_poly.pdbx_seq_one_letter_code
_entity_poly.pdbx_strand_id
1 'polypeptide(L)'
;MAAAVRSAFGWALLLLVALWQQRAAGAGVFQLQLQEFANERGLLASGRPCEPGCRTFFRVCLKHYQAVVSPGPCTFGSVSTPVLGTNSFAVKDDSSGGGRNPLQLPFNFTWPGTFSLIIEAWHTPGDDLRPEALPPDALISNIAIHGSLAVGQNWLPYEQNSTLTRLRYSYRVICSDNYYGENCSRLCKKRDDHFGHYVCQPDGSLSCLPGWTGEYCDQPICLSGCHEQNGYCSKPAECLCRPGWQGRLCNECIPHNGCHHGTCSIPWQCTCDEGWGGLFCDQDLNYCTHHSPCKNGATCSNSGQRSYTCTCRPGYTGVDCELELKECDSNPCRNGGSCKDQENGYHCLCHPGYYGLHCEHSTLTCADSPCFNGGSCRERNQGASYACECPPNFTGSNCEKKVDRCTSNPCANECRISAICSPRDSMYQSVCLISEERNECVIATEV
;
A
#
# COMPACT_ATOMS: atom_id res chain seq x y z
N MET A 1 -12.83 -5.90 54.13
CA MET A 1 -12.88 -7.35 53.81
C MET A 1 -13.05 -7.68 52.32
N ALA A 2 -13.16 -6.72 51.40
CA ALA A 2 -13.28 -6.99 49.95
C ALA A 2 -11.96 -6.91 49.14
N ALA A 3 -10.87 -6.41 49.74
CA ALA A 3 -9.56 -6.28 49.07
C ALA A 3 -8.66 -7.52 49.22
N ALA A 4 -8.90 -8.38 50.22
CA ALA A 4 -8.10 -9.58 50.48
C ALA A 4 -8.53 -10.81 49.66
N VAL A 5 -9.72 -10.78 49.05
CA VAL A 5 -10.27 -11.92 48.28
C VAL A 5 -9.78 -11.92 46.82
N ARG A 6 -9.31 -10.78 46.30
CA ARG A 6 -8.82 -10.66 44.90
C ARG A 6 -7.39 -11.16 44.70
N SER A 7 -6.55 -11.23 45.74
CA SER A 7 -5.19 -11.78 45.59
C SER A 7 -5.17 -13.31 45.67
N ALA A 8 -6.04 -13.95 46.46
CA ALA A 8 -6.06 -15.41 46.58
C ALA A 8 -6.46 -16.13 45.26
N PHE A 9 -7.36 -15.53 44.47
CA PHE A 9 -7.78 -16.10 43.17
C PHE A 9 -6.70 -15.98 42.09
N GLY A 10 -5.88 -14.92 42.10
CA GLY A 10 -4.78 -14.76 41.15
C GLY A 10 -3.65 -15.79 41.34
N TRP A 11 -3.35 -16.13 42.59
CA TRP A 11 -2.32 -17.12 42.92
C TRP A 11 -2.81 -18.55 42.70
N ALA A 12 -4.10 -18.84 42.94
CA ALA A 12 -4.69 -20.14 42.65
C ALA A 12 -4.77 -20.43 41.14
N LEU A 13 -5.04 -19.41 40.31
CA LEU A 13 -5.05 -19.55 38.84
C LEU A 13 -3.64 -19.74 38.27
N LEU A 14 -2.63 -19.04 38.83
CA LEU A 14 -1.21 -19.23 38.47
C LEU A 14 -0.69 -20.63 38.87
N LEU A 15 -1.11 -21.16 40.02
CA LEU A 15 -0.79 -22.53 40.44
C LEU A 15 -1.49 -23.60 39.58
N LEU A 16 -2.74 -23.37 39.16
CA LEU A 16 -3.47 -24.27 38.26
C LEU A 16 -2.90 -24.30 36.83
N VAL A 17 -2.41 -23.15 36.33
CA VAL A 17 -1.69 -23.08 35.04
C VAL A 17 -0.30 -23.72 35.13
N ALA A 18 0.39 -23.59 36.27
CA ALA A 18 1.68 -24.27 36.52
C ALA A 18 1.54 -25.80 36.63
N LEU A 19 0.38 -26.31 37.09
CA LEU A 19 0.09 -27.74 37.16
C LEU A 19 -0.36 -28.35 35.81
N TRP A 20 -0.65 -27.54 34.80
CA TRP A 20 -1.06 -27.99 33.45
C TRP A 20 0.06 -27.94 32.39
N GLN A 21 1.28 -27.53 32.77
CA GLN A 21 2.48 -27.72 31.95
C GLN A 21 3.28 -28.95 32.40
N GLN A 22 2.64 -30.12 32.50
CA GLN A 22 3.39 -31.35 32.22
C GLN A 22 3.59 -31.46 30.70
N ARG A 23 4.42 -30.56 30.16
CA ARG A 23 5.04 -30.78 28.86
C ARG A 23 5.75 -32.13 28.97
N ALA A 24 5.41 -33.08 28.11
CA ALA A 24 6.17 -34.33 27.99
C ALA A 24 7.65 -33.96 27.88
N ALA A 25 8.41 -34.23 28.94
CA ALA A 25 9.78 -33.73 29.08
C ALA A 25 10.73 -34.40 28.06
N GLY A 26 10.26 -35.46 27.42
CA GLY A 26 10.92 -36.17 26.34
C GLY A 26 10.15 -37.44 26.04
N ALA A 27 10.49 -38.13 24.96
CA ALA A 27 9.97 -39.47 24.72
C ALA A 27 10.96 -40.32 23.94
N GLY A 28 11.10 -41.57 24.36
CA GLY A 28 12.03 -42.51 23.75
C GLY A 28 11.79 -43.93 24.21
N VAL A 29 12.63 -44.83 23.74
CA VAL A 29 12.53 -46.25 24.01
C VAL A 29 13.91 -46.78 24.35
N PHE A 30 14.04 -47.37 25.54
CA PHE A 30 15.18 -48.23 25.87
C PHE A 30 14.93 -49.60 25.25
N GLN A 31 15.86 -50.06 24.41
CA GLN A 31 15.77 -51.35 23.74
C GLN A 31 16.85 -52.30 24.27
N LEU A 32 16.45 -53.54 24.57
CA LEU A 32 17.33 -54.60 25.04
C LEU A 32 17.18 -55.84 24.16
N GLN A 33 18.31 -56.36 23.67
CA GLN A 33 18.42 -57.62 22.96
C GLN A 33 19.17 -58.62 23.83
N LEU A 34 18.58 -59.80 24.01
CA LEU A 34 19.20 -60.97 24.61
C LEU A 34 19.73 -61.81 23.45
N GLN A 35 21.01 -62.18 23.50
CA GLN A 35 21.67 -62.88 22.39
C GLN A 35 21.91 -64.35 22.73
N GLU A 36 22.53 -64.60 23.88
CA GLU A 36 22.95 -65.93 24.29
C GLU A 36 22.93 -66.04 25.81
N PHE A 37 22.38 -67.15 26.32
CA PHE A 37 22.43 -67.49 27.73
C PHE A 37 23.03 -68.89 27.88
N ALA A 38 24.08 -69.01 28.69
CA ALA A 38 24.70 -70.28 29.02
C ALA A 38 24.46 -70.62 30.48
N ASN A 39 23.89 -71.79 30.74
CA ASN A 39 23.81 -72.46 32.03
C ASN A 39 24.10 -73.94 31.78
N GLU A 40 25.38 -74.27 31.63
CA GLU A 40 25.84 -75.60 31.19
C GLU A 40 25.44 -76.70 32.18
N ARG A 41 25.35 -76.38 33.46
CA ARG A 41 25.02 -77.32 34.53
C ARG A 41 23.52 -77.43 34.82
N GLY A 42 22.69 -76.55 34.26
CA GLY A 42 21.25 -76.53 34.51
C GLY A 42 20.90 -76.31 35.98
N LEU A 43 21.63 -75.42 36.67
CA LEU A 43 21.45 -75.14 38.09
C LEU A 43 20.70 -73.83 38.34
N LEU A 44 19.93 -73.79 39.42
CA LEU A 44 19.38 -72.59 40.03
C LEU A 44 20.47 -71.84 40.81
N ALA A 45 20.21 -70.59 41.20
CA ALA A 45 21.09 -69.79 42.05
C ALA A 45 21.31 -70.45 43.43
N SER A 46 20.38 -71.30 43.88
CA SER A 46 20.50 -72.12 45.09
C SER A 46 21.49 -73.29 44.95
N GLY A 47 22.00 -73.55 43.74
CA GLY A 47 22.84 -74.70 43.41
C GLY A 47 22.08 -76.00 43.13
N ARG A 48 20.75 -76.00 43.25
CA ARG A 48 19.91 -77.15 42.91
C ARG A 48 19.70 -77.28 41.40
N PRO A 49 19.66 -78.50 40.83
CA PRO A 49 19.33 -78.68 39.42
C PRO A 49 17.85 -78.39 39.16
N CYS A 50 17.55 -77.83 37.98
CA CYS A 50 16.19 -77.72 37.48
C CYS A 50 15.71 -79.06 36.90
N GLU A 51 14.47 -79.47 37.18
CA GLU A 51 13.89 -80.71 36.63
C GLU A 51 12.80 -80.40 35.58
N PRO A 52 12.83 -81.00 34.36
CA PRO A 52 13.91 -81.79 33.76
C PRO A 52 15.10 -80.95 33.24
N GLY A 53 14.95 -79.62 33.26
CA GLY A 53 15.97 -78.65 32.85
C GLY A 53 15.47 -77.23 33.10
N CYS A 54 16.36 -76.25 33.14
CA CYS A 54 15.99 -74.89 33.47
C CYS A 54 15.26 -74.24 32.28
N ARG A 55 13.92 -74.31 32.26
CA ARG A 55 13.06 -73.53 31.35
C ARG A 55 13.20 -72.04 31.68
N THR A 56 14.03 -71.34 30.92
CA THR A 56 14.47 -69.98 31.26
C THR A 56 13.63 -68.92 30.57
N PHE A 57 13.12 -67.98 31.36
CA PHE A 57 12.60 -66.70 30.90
C PHE A 57 13.29 -65.56 31.68
N PHE A 58 13.18 -64.33 31.19
CA PHE A 58 13.85 -63.19 31.78
C PHE A 58 12.86 -62.16 32.32
N ARG A 59 13.20 -61.59 33.46
CA ARG A 59 12.57 -60.38 34.00
C ARG A 59 13.57 -59.25 33.95
N VAL A 60 13.17 -58.15 33.34
CA VAL A 60 14.01 -56.98 33.14
C VAL A 60 13.40 -55.82 33.90
N CYS A 61 14.20 -55.16 34.73
CA CYS A 61 13.81 -54.02 35.52
C CYS A 61 14.78 -52.88 35.25
N LEU A 62 14.26 -51.76 34.73
CA LEU A 62 15.04 -50.56 34.46
C LEU A 62 14.65 -49.48 35.47
N LYS A 63 15.65 -48.83 36.07
CA LYS A 63 15.44 -47.77 37.06
C LYS A 63 16.53 -46.69 37.01
N HIS A 64 16.33 -45.64 37.79
CA HIS A 64 17.32 -44.57 37.96
C HIS A 64 18.68 -45.12 38.44
N TYR A 65 19.75 -44.40 38.15
CA TYR A 65 21.09 -44.72 38.62
C TYR A 65 21.15 -44.83 40.15
N GLN A 66 21.81 -45.87 40.65
CA GLN A 66 22.13 -46.07 42.06
C GLN A 66 23.61 -46.46 42.16
N ALA A 67 24.37 -45.82 43.06
CA ALA A 67 25.78 -46.15 43.28
C ALA A 67 25.97 -47.60 43.78
N VAL A 68 25.00 -48.11 44.54
CA VAL A 68 24.87 -49.53 44.89
C VAL A 68 23.48 -49.96 44.42
N VAL A 69 23.42 -50.85 43.43
CA VAL A 69 22.15 -51.30 42.85
C VAL A 69 21.42 -52.15 43.90
N SER A 70 20.28 -51.64 44.37
CA SER A 70 19.51 -52.28 45.43
C SER A 70 18.11 -52.69 44.96
N PRO A 71 17.45 -53.62 45.68
CA PRO A 71 16.05 -53.92 45.46
C PRO A 71 15.20 -52.66 45.61
N GLY A 72 14.25 -52.46 44.71
CA GLY A 72 13.43 -51.25 44.66
C GLY A 72 12.65 -51.16 43.35
N PRO A 73 11.70 -50.23 43.24
CA PRO A 73 10.79 -50.15 42.10
C PRO A 73 11.51 -49.90 40.78
N CYS A 74 10.98 -50.47 39.70
CA CYS A 74 11.49 -50.26 38.33
C CYS A 74 10.95 -48.94 37.79
N THR A 75 11.62 -47.83 38.13
CA THR A 75 11.11 -46.48 37.84
C THR A 75 10.99 -46.16 36.36
N PHE A 76 11.75 -46.84 35.49
CA PHE A 76 11.65 -46.70 34.03
C PHE A 76 10.84 -47.84 33.39
N GLY A 77 10.19 -48.66 34.22
CA GLY A 77 9.39 -49.79 33.80
C GLY A 77 10.11 -51.13 33.92
N SER A 78 9.33 -52.19 33.73
CA SER A 78 9.79 -53.56 33.70
C SER A 78 9.12 -54.30 32.55
N VAL A 79 9.78 -55.34 32.06
CA VAL A 79 9.27 -56.21 30.99
C VAL A 79 9.74 -57.63 31.23
N SER A 80 8.88 -58.61 30.91
CA SER A 80 9.20 -60.03 31.03
C SER A 80 9.12 -60.71 29.68
N THR A 81 9.99 -61.67 29.43
CA THR A 81 9.97 -62.50 28.23
C THR A 81 9.09 -63.74 28.46
N PRO A 82 8.60 -64.40 27.39
CA PRO A 82 8.22 -65.80 27.48
C PRO A 82 9.45 -66.68 27.74
N VAL A 83 9.25 -67.98 27.92
CA VAL A 83 10.37 -68.95 27.98
C VAL A 83 11.12 -68.91 26.66
N LEU A 84 12.41 -68.57 26.71
CA LEU A 84 13.26 -68.41 25.52
C LEU A 84 14.06 -69.66 25.18
N GLY A 85 14.33 -70.52 26.16
CA GLY A 85 15.07 -71.76 25.96
C GLY A 85 15.22 -72.58 27.24
N THR A 86 16.00 -73.66 27.15
CA THR A 86 16.29 -74.55 28.28
C THR A 86 17.80 -74.66 28.47
N ASN A 87 18.27 -74.51 29.72
CA ASN A 87 19.70 -74.53 30.08
C ASN A 87 20.53 -73.50 29.30
N SER A 88 21.28 -73.93 28.28
CA SER A 88 22.10 -73.05 27.44
C SER A 88 21.48 -72.93 26.05
N PHE A 89 21.26 -71.70 25.59
CA PHE A 89 20.60 -71.42 24.32
C PHE A 89 21.00 -70.07 23.72
N ALA A 90 21.02 -70.01 22.39
CA ALA A 90 20.98 -68.76 21.66
C ALA A 90 19.51 -68.31 21.51
N VAL A 91 19.26 -67.02 21.69
CA VAL A 91 17.93 -66.44 21.54
C VAL A 91 17.61 -66.32 20.05
N LYS A 92 16.48 -66.88 19.63
CA LYS A 92 16.02 -66.76 18.23
C LYS A 92 15.66 -65.31 17.92
N ASP A 93 15.94 -64.86 16.71
CA ASP A 93 15.75 -63.46 16.30
C ASP A 93 14.30 -62.95 16.47
N ASP A 94 13.30 -63.79 16.20
CA ASP A 94 11.88 -63.42 16.25
C ASP A 94 11.27 -63.51 17.67
N SER A 95 11.96 -64.16 18.61
CA SER A 95 11.51 -64.27 20.00
C SER A 95 11.48 -62.89 20.68
N SER A 96 10.62 -62.69 21.68
CA SER A 96 10.60 -61.46 22.48
C SER A 96 11.93 -61.30 23.25
N GLY A 97 12.73 -60.33 22.82
CA GLY A 97 14.12 -60.10 23.22
C GLY A 97 15.17 -60.51 22.19
N GLY A 98 14.80 -61.12 21.06
CA GLY A 98 15.70 -61.46 19.96
C GLY A 98 16.07 -60.27 19.07
N GLY A 99 16.93 -60.51 18.07
CA GLY A 99 17.46 -59.46 17.19
C GLY A 99 16.39 -58.66 16.42
N ARG A 100 15.33 -59.33 15.95
CA ARG A 100 14.22 -58.69 15.20
C ARG A 100 13.09 -58.19 16.09
N ASN A 101 12.98 -58.69 17.32
CA ASN A 101 11.94 -58.33 18.27
C ASN A 101 12.55 -57.99 19.65
N PRO A 102 13.33 -56.90 19.76
CA PRO A 102 13.98 -56.53 21.01
C PRO A 102 12.95 -56.15 22.08
N LEU A 103 13.30 -56.33 23.35
CA LEU A 103 12.50 -55.83 24.46
C LEU A 103 12.51 -54.30 24.45
N GLN A 104 11.33 -53.70 24.62
CA GLN A 104 11.14 -52.25 24.56
C GLN A 104 10.57 -51.74 25.88
N LEU A 105 11.25 -50.77 26.48
CA LEU A 105 10.76 -50.02 27.63
C LEU A 105 10.59 -48.55 27.20
N PRO A 106 9.37 -48.14 26.79
CA PRO A 106 9.11 -46.77 26.40
C PRO A 106 9.10 -45.85 27.63
N PHE A 107 9.55 -44.61 27.46
CA PHE A 107 9.55 -43.57 28.47
C PHE A 107 8.99 -42.26 27.94
N ASN A 108 8.37 -41.47 28.83
CA ASN A 108 7.73 -40.17 28.54
C ASN A 108 8.40 -39.00 29.30
N PHE A 109 9.68 -39.15 29.61
CA PHE A 109 10.52 -38.16 30.29
C PHE A 109 11.84 -37.94 29.54
N THR A 110 12.59 -36.91 29.92
CA THR A 110 13.92 -36.66 29.37
C THR A 110 14.88 -37.78 29.76
N TRP A 111 15.56 -38.39 28.80
CA TRP A 111 16.52 -39.47 29.11
C TRP A 111 17.66 -38.93 29.99
N PRO A 112 17.88 -39.48 31.19
CA PRO A 112 18.87 -38.94 32.14
C PRO A 112 20.33 -39.23 31.78
N GLY A 113 20.60 -40.01 30.72
CA GLY A 113 21.93 -40.49 30.38
C GLY A 113 22.44 -41.62 31.26
N THR A 114 21.98 -41.74 32.51
CA THR A 114 22.42 -42.76 33.47
C THR A 114 21.27 -43.65 33.94
N PHE A 115 21.56 -44.92 34.20
CA PHE A 115 20.54 -45.91 34.57
C PHE A 115 21.11 -47.04 35.43
N SER A 116 20.20 -47.78 36.07
CA SER A 116 20.46 -49.10 36.63
C SER A 116 19.58 -50.13 35.93
N LEU A 117 20.17 -51.23 35.48
CA LEU A 117 19.49 -52.32 34.79
C LEU A 117 19.67 -53.61 35.58
N ILE A 118 18.56 -54.27 35.86
CA ILE A 118 18.52 -55.58 36.50
C ILE A 118 17.92 -56.56 35.49
N ILE A 119 18.65 -57.64 35.21
CA ILE A 119 18.21 -58.75 34.36
C ILE A 119 18.25 -60.01 35.21
N GLU A 120 17.09 -60.60 35.44
CA GLU A 120 16.96 -61.84 36.21
C GLU A 120 16.57 -62.98 35.27
N ALA A 121 17.33 -64.07 35.30
CA ALA A 121 16.98 -65.32 34.65
C ALA A 121 16.21 -66.19 35.65
N TRP A 122 15.00 -66.61 35.28
CA TRP A 122 14.10 -67.38 36.14
C TRP A 122 13.77 -68.73 35.50
N HIS A 123 13.65 -69.76 36.33
CA HIS A 123 13.07 -71.04 35.96
C HIS A 123 11.55 -71.01 36.18
N THR A 124 10.78 -71.59 35.27
CA THR A 124 9.38 -71.92 35.53
C THR A 124 9.12 -73.43 35.42
N PRO A 125 8.46 -74.05 36.43
CA PRO A 125 8.04 -75.43 36.34
C PRO A 125 6.79 -75.59 35.45
N GLY A 126 5.96 -74.55 35.32
CA GLY A 126 4.70 -74.55 34.57
C GLY A 126 4.66 -73.49 33.46
N ASP A 127 3.47 -73.20 32.95
CA ASP A 127 3.27 -72.17 31.91
C ASP A 127 2.87 -70.80 32.50
N ASP A 128 2.55 -70.75 33.78
CA ASP A 128 2.26 -69.49 34.50
C ASP A 128 3.57 -68.79 34.90
N LEU A 129 3.83 -67.62 34.31
CA LEU A 129 5.04 -66.82 34.53
C LEU A 129 4.83 -65.70 35.57
N ARG A 130 3.64 -65.63 36.18
CA ARG A 130 3.34 -64.59 37.18
C ARG A 130 4.17 -64.78 38.45
N PRO A 131 4.58 -63.69 39.14
CA PRO A 131 5.40 -63.78 40.34
C PRO A 131 4.83 -64.68 41.44
N GLU A 132 3.50 -64.74 41.56
CA GLU A 132 2.81 -65.50 42.59
C GLU A 132 2.84 -67.02 42.34
N ALA A 133 3.09 -67.45 41.10
CA ALA A 133 3.11 -68.86 40.70
C ALA A 133 4.52 -69.48 40.76
N LEU A 134 5.57 -68.66 40.95
CA LEU A 134 6.95 -69.12 40.91
C LEU A 134 7.44 -69.56 42.29
N PRO A 135 8.19 -70.68 42.39
CA PRO A 135 8.88 -71.05 43.61
C PRO A 135 9.87 -69.94 44.05
N PRO A 136 10.03 -69.71 45.37
CA PRO A 136 10.93 -68.66 45.86
C PRO A 136 12.40 -68.91 45.52
N ASP A 137 12.80 -70.16 45.27
CA ASP A 137 14.15 -70.58 44.88
C ASP A 137 14.33 -70.77 43.36
N ALA A 138 13.35 -70.37 42.53
CA ALA A 138 13.38 -70.56 41.08
C ALA A 138 14.30 -69.58 40.31
N LEU A 139 14.97 -68.66 41.01
CA LEU A 139 15.95 -67.76 40.41
C LEU A 139 17.17 -68.56 39.91
N ILE A 140 17.57 -68.35 38.66
CA ILE A 140 18.77 -68.97 38.07
C ILE A 140 19.97 -68.05 38.27
N SER A 141 19.84 -66.78 37.89
CA SER A 141 20.86 -65.76 38.09
C SER A 141 20.28 -64.36 38.09
N ASN A 142 20.96 -63.43 38.75
CA ASN A 142 20.61 -62.03 38.80
C ASN A 142 21.84 -61.21 38.37
N ILE A 143 21.63 -60.36 37.37
CA ILE A 143 22.63 -59.41 36.87
C ILE A 143 22.13 -58.02 37.20
N ALA A 144 22.91 -57.26 37.97
CA ALA A 144 22.62 -55.89 38.33
C ALA A 144 23.79 -54.99 37.87
N ILE A 145 23.52 -54.10 36.91
CA ILE A 145 24.50 -53.16 36.39
C ILE A 145 24.00 -51.73 36.52
N HIS A 146 24.93 -50.79 36.54
CA HIS A 146 24.67 -49.37 36.35
C HIS A 146 25.57 -48.86 35.24
N GLY A 147 25.16 -47.79 34.56
CA GLY A 147 25.94 -47.25 33.46
C GLY A 147 25.47 -45.90 32.99
N SER A 148 26.27 -45.35 32.07
CA SER A 148 25.93 -44.19 31.25
C SER A 148 25.72 -44.66 29.81
N LEU A 149 24.68 -44.15 29.16
CA LEU A 149 24.28 -44.50 27.81
C LEU A 149 23.76 -43.25 27.11
N ALA A 150 24.46 -42.85 26.05
CA ALA A 150 23.97 -41.82 25.15
C ALA A 150 22.87 -42.38 24.23
N VAL A 151 21.97 -41.50 23.78
CA VAL A 151 20.96 -41.84 22.77
C VAL A 151 21.67 -42.10 21.43
N GLY A 152 21.27 -43.17 20.74
CA GLY A 152 21.85 -43.51 19.44
C GLY A 152 21.30 -44.78 18.81
N GLN A 153 21.52 -44.92 17.51
CA GLN A 153 21.09 -46.10 16.74
C GLN A 153 21.99 -47.32 16.94
N ASN A 154 23.21 -47.15 17.46
CA ASN A 154 24.17 -48.24 17.60
C ASN A 154 23.84 -49.10 18.83
N TRP A 155 23.89 -50.42 18.65
CA TRP A 155 23.78 -51.39 19.74
C TRP A 155 25.10 -51.49 20.49
N LEU A 156 25.05 -51.40 21.82
CA LEU A 156 26.22 -51.62 22.66
C LEU A 156 26.21 -53.06 23.19
N PRO A 157 27.15 -53.93 22.78
CA PRO A 157 27.22 -55.30 23.23
C PRO A 157 27.88 -55.41 24.60
N TYR A 158 27.34 -56.30 25.43
CA TYR A 158 27.85 -56.62 26.77
C TYR A 158 27.78 -58.12 27.01
N GLU A 159 28.71 -58.58 27.86
CA GLU A 159 28.72 -59.95 28.36
C GLU A 159 28.87 -59.90 29.88
N GLN A 160 28.04 -60.70 30.55
CA GLN A 160 28.11 -60.86 32.00
C GLN A 160 28.35 -62.32 32.34
N ASN A 161 29.40 -62.54 33.13
CA ASN A 161 29.83 -63.85 33.57
C ASN A 161 29.60 -63.98 35.08
N SER A 162 28.79 -64.96 35.46
CA SER A 162 28.61 -65.42 36.83
C SER A 162 29.37 -66.74 37.02
N THR A 163 29.40 -67.26 38.25
CA THR A 163 30.04 -68.57 38.56
C THR A 163 29.37 -69.74 37.85
N LEU A 164 28.08 -69.62 37.53
CA LEU A 164 27.26 -70.69 36.95
C LEU A 164 26.68 -70.35 35.58
N THR A 165 26.61 -69.07 35.23
CA THR A 165 25.89 -68.62 34.03
C THR A 165 26.65 -67.54 33.26
N ARG A 166 26.42 -67.46 31.96
CA ARG A 166 26.88 -66.36 31.09
C ARG A 166 25.71 -65.79 30.31
N LEU A 167 25.58 -64.46 30.27
CA LEU A 167 24.58 -63.78 29.46
C LEU A 167 25.27 -62.78 28.52
N ARG A 168 24.99 -62.90 27.22
CA ARG A 168 25.35 -61.92 26.20
C ARG A 168 24.12 -61.16 25.78
N TYR A 169 24.20 -59.83 25.79
CA TYR A 169 23.10 -58.93 25.52
C TYR A 169 23.61 -57.63 24.93
N SER A 170 22.73 -56.89 24.27
CA SER A 170 23.04 -55.55 23.79
C SER A 170 21.88 -54.61 24.06
N TYR A 171 22.18 -53.35 24.35
CA TYR A 171 21.14 -52.35 24.55
C TYR A 171 21.47 -51.04 23.84
N ARG A 172 20.43 -50.24 23.61
CA ARG A 172 20.52 -48.87 23.10
C ARG A 172 19.30 -48.06 23.54
N VAL A 173 19.39 -46.75 23.44
CA VAL A 173 18.24 -45.85 23.62
C VAL A 173 18.04 -45.07 22.33
N ILE A 174 16.80 -45.10 21.83
CA ILE A 174 16.39 -44.34 20.65
C ILE A 174 15.26 -43.39 21.02
N CYS A 175 15.16 -42.26 20.33
CA CYS A 175 14.03 -41.36 20.51
C CYS A 175 12.78 -41.92 19.81
N SER A 176 11.62 -41.56 20.37
CA SER A 176 10.34 -41.87 19.74
C SER A 176 10.15 -40.98 18.50
N ASP A 177 9.15 -41.31 17.68
CA ASP A 177 8.84 -40.52 16.50
C ASP A 177 8.66 -39.03 16.84
N ASN A 178 9.32 -38.16 16.06
CA ASN A 178 9.32 -36.71 16.22
C ASN A 178 10.10 -36.19 17.45
N TYR A 179 10.78 -37.04 18.21
CA TYR A 179 11.68 -36.60 19.30
C TYR A 179 13.15 -36.70 18.91
N TYR A 180 13.94 -35.72 19.35
CA TYR A 180 15.32 -35.51 18.96
C TYR A 180 16.17 -35.00 20.13
N GLY A 181 17.46 -34.85 19.87
CA GLY A 181 18.47 -34.37 20.82
C GLY A 181 19.12 -35.49 21.62
N GLU A 182 20.12 -35.13 22.41
CA GLU A 182 20.96 -36.08 23.17
C GLU A 182 20.20 -36.88 24.23
N ASN A 183 19.02 -36.42 24.62
CA ASN A 183 18.17 -36.98 25.67
C ASN A 183 16.70 -37.14 25.26
N CYS A 184 16.40 -37.07 23.97
CA CYS A 184 15.04 -37.18 23.41
C CYS A 184 14.03 -36.18 23.99
N SER A 185 14.47 -34.99 24.38
CA SER A 185 13.60 -33.94 24.94
C SER A 185 13.01 -32.99 23.90
N ARG A 186 13.60 -32.90 22.71
CA ARG A 186 13.19 -31.92 21.69
C ARG A 186 12.16 -32.53 20.75
N LEU A 187 10.93 -32.00 20.79
CA LEU A 187 9.86 -32.37 19.88
C LEU A 187 9.95 -31.53 18.59
N CYS A 188 9.98 -32.18 17.43
CA CYS A 188 9.84 -31.53 16.13
C CYS A 188 9.03 -32.41 15.18
N LYS A 189 7.95 -31.86 14.62
CA LYS A 189 7.16 -32.51 13.56
C LYS A 189 7.07 -31.57 12.37
N LYS A 190 7.54 -32.03 11.20
CA LYS A 190 7.51 -31.23 9.97
C LYS A 190 6.10 -30.72 9.67
N ARG A 191 6.00 -29.51 9.13
CA ARG A 191 4.73 -28.83 8.86
C ARG A 191 4.84 -27.88 7.67
N ASP A 192 3.74 -27.72 6.96
CA ASP A 192 3.59 -26.79 5.82
C ASP A 192 2.15 -26.31 5.77
N ASP A 193 1.79 -25.44 6.72
CA ASP A 193 0.45 -24.87 6.87
C ASP A 193 0.53 -23.46 7.48
N HIS A 194 -0.62 -22.85 7.76
CA HIS A 194 -0.70 -21.48 8.30
C HIS A 194 0.15 -21.23 9.55
N PHE A 195 0.42 -22.26 10.36
CA PHE A 195 1.18 -22.10 11.60
C PHE A 195 2.69 -22.17 11.37
N GLY A 196 3.17 -22.65 10.23
CA GLY A 196 4.59 -22.64 9.90
C GLY A 196 4.99 -23.63 8.81
N HIS A 197 6.13 -23.32 8.20
CA HIS A 197 6.64 -23.96 6.98
C HIS A 197 8.08 -24.44 7.20
N TYR A 198 8.25 -25.67 7.69
CA TYR A 198 9.57 -26.18 8.09
C TYR A 198 9.71 -27.70 8.06
N VAL A 199 10.97 -28.14 8.00
CA VAL A 199 11.40 -29.52 8.21
C VAL A 199 12.26 -29.64 9.47
N CYS A 200 12.32 -30.84 10.04
CA CYS A 200 13.12 -31.11 11.24
C CYS A 200 14.50 -31.60 10.85
N GLN A 201 15.54 -30.96 11.38
CA GLN A 201 16.92 -31.41 11.25
C GLN A 201 17.20 -32.63 12.17
N PRO A 202 18.31 -33.36 11.97
CA PRO A 202 18.67 -34.51 12.82
C PRO A 202 18.83 -34.19 14.31
N ASP A 203 19.13 -32.95 14.68
CA ASP A 203 19.22 -32.47 16.07
C ASP A 203 17.85 -31.98 16.62
N GLY A 204 16.80 -32.05 15.81
CA GLY A 204 15.46 -31.58 16.10
C GLY A 204 15.24 -30.07 15.92
N SER A 205 16.25 -29.31 15.47
CA SER A 205 16.08 -27.90 15.14
C SER A 205 15.21 -27.72 13.89
N LEU A 206 14.56 -26.56 13.78
CA LEU A 206 13.73 -26.23 12.63
C LEU A 206 14.62 -25.75 11.49
N SER A 207 14.38 -26.25 10.28
CA SER A 207 14.88 -25.67 9.04
C SER A 207 13.69 -25.12 8.25
N CYS A 208 13.62 -23.80 8.13
CA CYS A 208 12.55 -23.16 7.38
C CYS A 208 12.58 -23.56 5.91
N LEU A 209 11.40 -23.71 5.31
CA LEU A 209 11.27 -23.88 3.87
C LEU A 209 11.70 -22.59 3.14
N PRO A 210 12.13 -22.68 1.87
CA PRO A 210 12.54 -21.52 1.10
C PRO A 210 11.48 -20.43 1.09
N GLY A 211 11.89 -19.20 1.42
CA GLY A 211 10.99 -18.05 1.47
C GLY A 211 10.30 -17.82 2.83
N TRP A 212 10.63 -18.61 3.86
CA TRP A 212 10.10 -18.45 5.22
C TRP A 212 11.22 -18.21 6.24
N THR A 213 10.90 -17.48 7.30
CA THR A 213 11.79 -17.10 8.39
C THR A 213 11.02 -16.99 9.72
N GLY A 214 11.70 -16.60 10.79
CA GLY A 214 11.14 -16.50 12.14
C GLY A 214 11.41 -17.74 12.98
N GLU A 215 11.08 -17.66 14.27
CA GLU A 215 11.33 -18.74 15.25
C GLU A 215 10.57 -20.03 14.89
N TYR A 216 9.39 -19.90 14.28
CA TYR A 216 8.53 -21.02 13.89
C TYR A 216 8.35 -21.15 12.37
N CYS A 217 9.18 -20.44 11.59
CA CYS A 217 9.12 -20.41 10.13
C CYS A 217 7.73 -20.04 9.59
N ASP A 218 7.09 -19.07 10.24
CA ASP A 218 5.74 -18.56 9.97
C ASP A 218 5.77 -17.16 9.34
N GLN A 219 6.93 -16.51 9.30
CA GLN A 219 7.10 -15.20 8.68
C GLN A 219 7.55 -15.35 7.23
N PRO A 220 6.83 -14.80 6.24
CA PRO A 220 7.27 -14.83 4.85
C PRO A 220 8.45 -13.86 4.66
N ILE A 221 9.41 -14.28 3.84
CA ILE A 221 10.49 -13.41 3.37
C ILE A 221 9.97 -12.64 2.16
N CYS A 222 9.86 -11.32 2.30
CA CYS A 222 9.36 -10.45 1.25
C CYS A 222 10.30 -10.45 0.03
N LEU A 223 9.81 -9.90 -1.09
CA LEU A 223 10.62 -9.69 -2.27
C LEU A 223 11.92 -8.93 -1.92
N SER A 224 13.05 -9.37 -2.48
CA SER A 224 14.34 -8.73 -2.24
C SER A 224 14.29 -7.24 -2.60
N GLY A 225 14.69 -6.39 -1.66
CA GLY A 225 14.67 -4.93 -1.79
C GLY A 225 13.32 -4.27 -1.47
N CYS A 226 12.30 -5.02 -1.04
CA CYS A 226 11.04 -4.45 -0.57
C CYS A 226 11.29 -3.48 0.60
N HIS A 227 10.73 -2.28 0.52
CA HIS A 227 11.00 -1.22 1.48
C HIS A 227 10.50 -1.59 2.89
N GLU A 228 11.34 -1.50 3.91
CA GLU A 228 11.05 -2.03 5.25
C GLU A 228 9.83 -1.38 5.94
N GLN A 229 9.66 -0.06 5.77
CA GLN A 229 8.55 0.68 6.40
C GLN A 229 7.29 0.71 5.52
N ASN A 230 7.46 0.84 4.20
CA ASN A 230 6.38 1.12 3.25
C ASN A 230 5.86 -0.13 2.55
N GLY A 231 6.64 -1.21 2.54
CA GLY A 231 6.28 -2.50 2.00
C GLY A 231 6.01 -3.52 3.11
N TYR A 232 5.24 -4.56 2.78
CA TYR A 232 5.08 -5.76 3.60
C TYR A 232 4.73 -6.96 2.71
N CYS A 233 4.74 -8.16 3.29
CA CYS A 233 4.35 -9.37 2.57
C CYS A 233 3.54 -10.31 3.48
N SER A 234 2.61 -11.03 2.88
CA SER A 234 1.82 -12.14 3.43
C SER A 234 2.23 -13.49 2.81
N LYS A 235 2.89 -13.48 1.66
CA LYS A 235 3.48 -14.65 0.99
C LYS A 235 4.95 -14.40 0.64
N PRO A 236 5.76 -15.47 0.50
CA PRO A 236 7.14 -15.30 0.08
C PRO A 236 7.27 -14.60 -1.28
N ALA A 237 8.31 -13.78 -1.42
CA ALA A 237 8.68 -13.08 -2.66
C ALA A 237 7.62 -12.10 -3.22
N GLU A 238 6.68 -11.64 -2.41
CA GLU A 238 5.79 -10.53 -2.74
C GLU A 238 6.21 -9.24 -2.02
N CYS A 239 5.75 -8.08 -2.51
CA CYS A 239 5.89 -6.79 -1.86
C CYS A 239 4.60 -6.00 -2.07
N LEU A 240 3.83 -5.87 -0.99
CA LEU A 240 2.57 -5.13 -0.93
C LEU A 240 2.84 -3.75 -0.36
N CYS A 241 2.35 -2.72 -1.02
CA CYS A 241 2.62 -1.34 -0.61
C CYS A 241 1.56 -0.85 0.37
N ARG A 242 2.01 -0.14 1.39
CA ARG A 242 1.14 0.61 2.30
C ARG A 242 0.50 1.78 1.55
N PRO A 243 -0.66 2.29 2.03
CA PRO A 243 -1.35 3.42 1.41
C PRO A 243 -0.40 4.61 1.18
N GLY A 244 -0.42 5.15 -0.03
CA GLY A 244 0.44 6.28 -0.43
C GLY A 244 1.77 5.89 -1.10
N TRP A 245 2.09 4.60 -1.18
CA TRP A 245 3.30 4.09 -1.82
C TRP A 245 2.97 3.14 -2.97
N GLN A 246 3.85 3.11 -3.97
CA GLN A 246 3.76 2.31 -5.18
C GLN A 246 5.15 1.85 -5.66
N GLY A 247 5.18 1.24 -6.84
CA GLY A 247 6.39 0.64 -7.41
C GLY A 247 6.59 -0.79 -6.93
N ARG A 248 7.49 -1.51 -7.60
CA ARG A 248 7.76 -2.94 -7.32
C ARG A 248 8.29 -3.19 -5.90
N LEU A 249 8.97 -2.20 -5.32
CA LEU A 249 9.61 -2.26 -4.02
C LEU A 249 8.94 -1.36 -2.97
N CYS A 250 7.82 -0.71 -3.31
CA CYS A 250 7.10 0.21 -2.42
C CYS A 250 7.94 1.40 -1.92
N ASN A 251 8.87 1.86 -2.76
CA ASN A 251 9.78 2.97 -2.50
C ASN A 251 9.43 4.24 -3.30
N GLU A 252 8.38 4.19 -4.11
CA GLU A 252 7.90 5.34 -4.88
C GLU A 252 6.63 5.88 -4.23
N CYS A 253 6.55 7.19 -4.01
CA CYS A 253 5.34 7.80 -3.48
C CYS A 253 4.26 7.88 -4.57
N ILE A 254 3.00 7.88 -4.14
CA ILE A 254 1.86 8.21 -4.98
C ILE A 254 1.61 9.72 -4.83
N PRO A 255 1.68 10.50 -5.93
CA PRO A 255 1.38 11.92 -5.88
C PRO A 255 -0.11 12.16 -5.58
N HIS A 256 -0.49 13.41 -5.30
CA HIS A 256 -1.90 13.74 -5.13
C HIS A 256 -2.75 13.27 -6.33
N ASN A 257 -3.97 12.78 -6.11
CA ASN A 257 -4.83 12.24 -7.18
C ASN A 257 -5.10 13.20 -8.34
N GLY A 258 -5.02 14.50 -8.08
CA GLY A 258 -5.18 15.56 -9.10
C GLY A 258 -3.86 16.05 -9.70
N CYS A 259 -2.72 15.49 -9.34
CA CYS A 259 -1.42 15.99 -9.81
C CYS A 259 -1.23 15.70 -11.30
N HIS A 260 -1.00 16.74 -12.10
CA HIS A 260 -0.77 16.62 -13.53
C HIS A 260 0.71 16.66 -13.90
N HIS A 261 1.35 17.83 -13.75
CA HIS A 261 2.77 18.05 -14.08
C HIS A 261 3.59 18.29 -12.82
N GLY A 262 3.71 17.24 -12.00
CA GLY A 262 4.47 17.33 -10.76
C GLY A 262 4.86 15.97 -10.20
N THR A 263 5.73 16.04 -9.20
CA THR A 263 6.33 14.89 -8.52
C THR A 263 6.00 14.88 -7.03
N CYS A 264 6.38 13.83 -6.32
CA CYS A 264 6.23 13.72 -4.87
C CYS A 264 7.55 13.27 -4.23
N SER A 265 7.76 13.63 -2.97
CA SER A 265 8.79 13.02 -2.11
C SER A 265 8.17 12.30 -0.92
N ILE A 266 6.99 12.77 -0.50
CA ILE A 266 6.11 12.08 0.46
C ILE A 266 4.73 11.84 -0.19
N PRO A 267 3.97 10.82 0.27
CA PRO A 267 2.66 10.52 -0.30
C PRO A 267 1.72 11.73 -0.32
N TRP A 268 0.92 11.84 -1.38
CA TRP A 268 -0.10 12.88 -1.60
C TRP A 268 0.43 14.29 -1.81
N GLN A 269 1.75 14.45 -1.97
CA GLN A 269 2.36 15.70 -2.42
C GLN A 269 2.17 15.88 -3.94
N CYS A 270 2.17 17.13 -4.39
CA CYS A 270 2.29 17.50 -5.80
C CYS A 270 3.22 18.71 -5.91
N THR A 271 4.50 18.44 -6.15
CA THR A 271 5.54 19.46 -6.38
C THR A 271 5.64 19.69 -7.87
N CYS A 272 5.27 20.89 -8.33
CA CYS A 272 5.18 21.16 -9.76
C CYS A 272 6.54 21.13 -10.43
N ASP A 273 6.54 20.59 -11.64
CA ASP A 273 7.67 20.67 -12.55
C ASP A 273 7.91 22.13 -12.98
N GLU A 274 9.10 22.42 -13.48
CA GLU A 274 9.44 23.77 -13.94
C GLU A 274 8.46 24.25 -15.02
N GLY A 275 7.92 25.46 -14.85
CA GLY A 275 6.92 26.03 -15.76
C GLY A 275 5.45 25.66 -15.45
N TRP A 276 5.19 24.84 -14.43
CA TRP A 276 3.85 24.49 -13.98
C TRP A 276 3.55 25.06 -12.59
N GLY A 277 2.28 25.35 -12.33
CA GLY A 277 1.83 25.95 -11.08
C GLY A 277 0.42 25.52 -10.67
N GLY A 278 -0.02 26.02 -9.52
CA GLY A 278 -1.29 25.64 -8.89
C GLY A 278 -1.15 24.46 -7.93
N LEU A 279 -2.22 24.16 -7.18
CA LEU A 279 -2.25 23.06 -6.20
C LEU A 279 -2.07 21.68 -6.85
N PHE A 280 -2.46 21.56 -8.12
CA PHE A 280 -2.49 20.33 -8.89
C PHE A 280 -1.51 20.34 -10.07
N CYS A 281 -0.65 21.36 -10.15
CA CYS A 281 0.33 21.54 -11.22
C CYS A 281 -0.29 21.41 -12.61
N ASP A 282 -1.47 22.00 -12.73
CA ASP A 282 -2.33 21.99 -13.89
C ASP A 282 -2.30 23.35 -14.61
N GLN A 283 -1.74 24.37 -13.98
CA GLN A 283 -1.61 25.72 -14.53
C GLN A 283 -0.28 25.87 -15.27
N ASP A 284 -0.34 26.12 -16.57
CA ASP A 284 0.83 26.43 -17.38
C ASP A 284 1.28 27.88 -17.12
N LEU A 285 2.47 28.05 -16.55
CA LEU A 285 3.07 29.36 -16.27
C LEU A 285 3.88 29.89 -17.47
N ASN A 286 4.13 29.05 -18.47
CA ASN A 286 4.86 29.33 -19.69
C ASN A 286 3.96 29.21 -20.93
N TYR A 287 2.70 29.62 -20.78
CA TYR A 287 1.69 29.58 -21.83
C TYR A 287 2.16 30.26 -23.13
N CYS A 288 2.87 31.39 -22.97
CA CYS A 288 3.72 32.07 -23.94
C CYS A 288 4.39 31.15 -24.97
N THR A 289 5.32 30.35 -24.44
CA THR A 289 6.24 29.55 -25.23
C THR A 289 5.58 28.29 -25.77
N HIS A 290 4.63 27.71 -25.05
CA HIS A 290 3.96 26.49 -25.48
C HIS A 290 2.90 26.73 -26.57
N HIS A 291 2.17 27.85 -26.50
CA HIS A 291 0.99 28.06 -27.36
C HIS A 291 1.13 29.17 -28.40
N SER A 292 2.04 30.15 -28.21
CA SER A 292 2.20 31.31 -29.11
C SER A 292 0.86 31.92 -29.56
N PRO A 293 0.00 32.37 -28.62
CA PRO A 293 -1.38 32.73 -28.93
C PRO A 293 -1.50 34.01 -29.78
N CYS A 294 -0.65 35.00 -29.50
CA CYS A 294 -0.70 36.32 -30.14
C CYS A 294 -0.43 36.27 -31.65
N LYS A 295 -1.24 37.00 -32.42
CA LYS A 295 -1.18 37.11 -33.88
C LYS A 295 -0.55 38.43 -34.33
N ASN A 296 -0.36 38.57 -35.65
CA ASN A 296 0.08 39.81 -36.31
C ASN A 296 1.37 40.43 -35.74
N GLY A 297 2.29 39.56 -35.31
CA GLY A 297 3.60 39.96 -34.78
C GLY A 297 3.54 40.65 -33.41
N ALA A 298 2.44 40.50 -32.67
CA ALA A 298 2.29 40.98 -31.30
C ALA A 298 3.21 40.23 -30.32
N THR A 299 3.58 40.90 -29.23
CA THR A 299 4.44 40.32 -28.19
C THR A 299 3.59 39.70 -27.10
N CYS A 300 3.80 38.42 -26.80
CA CYS A 300 3.10 37.75 -25.72
C CYS A 300 3.84 37.88 -24.39
N SER A 301 3.10 38.15 -23.31
CA SER A 301 3.58 38.08 -21.93
C SER A 301 2.69 37.15 -21.10
N ASN A 302 3.31 36.31 -20.26
CA ASN A 302 2.56 35.47 -19.32
C ASN A 302 1.96 36.38 -18.23
N SER A 303 0.65 36.27 -18.01
CA SER A 303 -0.09 37.15 -17.10
C SER A 303 -0.92 36.30 -16.14
N GLY A 304 -0.33 35.92 -15.00
CA GLY A 304 -0.98 35.16 -13.94
C GLY A 304 -1.34 33.70 -14.29
N GLN A 305 -2.16 33.09 -13.43
CA GLN A 305 -2.53 31.66 -13.50
C GLN A 305 -3.28 31.34 -14.80
N ARG A 306 -2.70 30.46 -15.65
CA ARG A 306 -3.28 30.00 -16.94
C ARG A 306 -3.62 31.11 -17.93
N SER A 307 -2.94 32.25 -17.87
CA SER A 307 -3.34 33.43 -18.62
C SER A 307 -2.14 34.12 -19.27
N TYR A 308 -2.42 34.80 -20.38
CA TYR A 308 -1.46 35.53 -21.18
C TYR A 308 -2.03 36.90 -21.52
N THR A 309 -1.15 37.79 -21.97
CA THR A 309 -1.54 39.11 -22.47
C THR A 309 -0.76 39.38 -23.74
N CYS A 310 -1.47 39.74 -24.80
CA CYS A 310 -0.86 40.13 -26.06
C CYS A 310 -0.72 41.65 -26.12
N THR A 311 0.51 42.13 -26.29
CA THR A 311 0.77 43.54 -26.59
C THR A 311 0.71 43.72 -28.10
N CYS A 312 -0.43 44.22 -28.58
CA CYS A 312 -0.69 44.41 -30.00
C CYS A 312 0.23 45.47 -30.62
N ARG A 313 0.57 45.26 -31.90
CA ARG A 313 1.17 46.31 -32.71
C ARG A 313 0.14 47.39 -33.03
N PRO A 314 0.58 48.63 -33.33
CA PRO A 314 -0.32 49.66 -33.86
C PRO A 314 -1.14 49.13 -35.04
N GLY A 315 -2.41 49.52 -35.11
CA GLY A 315 -3.34 49.02 -36.13
C GLY A 315 -4.00 47.67 -35.82
N TYR A 316 -3.75 47.06 -34.65
CA TYR A 316 -4.39 45.79 -34.24
C TYR A 316 -5.02 45.86 -32.84
N THR A 317 -6.10 45.11 -32.64
CA THR A 317 -6.85 44.95 -31.39
C THR A 317 -7.41 43.51 -31.26
N GLY A 318 -8.14 43.22 -30.19
CA GLY A 318 -8.58 41.85 -29.85
C GLY A 318 -7.71 41.19 -28.78
N VAL A 319 -8.14 40.04 -28.27
CA VAL A 319 -7.45 39.32 -27.16
C VAL A 319 -6.11 38.76 -27.64
N ASP A 320 -6.07 38.32 -28.89
CA ASP A 320 -4.90 37.75 -29.54
C ASP A 320 -4.29 38.72 -30.57
N CYS A 321 -4.73 39.98 -30.59
CA CYS A 321 -4.38 40.97 -31.62
C CYS A 321 -4.79 40.54 -33.03
N GLU A 322 -5.89 39.81 -33.14
CA GLU A 322 -6.42 39.21 -34.35
C GLU A 322 -7.24 40.17 -35.22
N LEU A 323 -7.70 41.28 -34.64
CA LEU A 323 -8.53 42.27 -35.32
C LEU A 323 -7.70 43.45 -35.78
N GLU A 324 -7.87 43.91 -37.01
CA GLU A 324 -7.32 45.17 -37.48
C GLU A 324 -8.18 46.34 -36.95
N LEU A 325 -7.54 47.36 -36.38
CA LEU A 325 -8.19 48.62 -36.06
C LEU A 325 -8.50 49.34 -37.37
N LYS A 326 -9.75 49.77 -37.51
CA LYS A 326 -10.16 50.72 -38.54
C LYS A 326 -10.27 52.08 -37.90
N GLU A 327 -9.22 52.87 -37.97
CA GLU A 327 -9.16 54.17 -37.33
C GLU A 327 -10.29 55.12 -37.79
N CYS A 328 -10.85 54.90 -38.98
CA CYS A 328 -12.00 55.61 -39.49
C CYS A 328 -13.34 55.32 -38.81
N ASP A 329 -13.50 54.21 -38.07
CA ASP A 329 -14.74 53.90 -37.34
C ASP A 329 -15.06 54.95 -36.27
N SER A 330 -14.03 55.65 -35.77
CA SER A 330 -14.17 56.76 -34.82
C SER A 330 -14.60 58.09 -35.45
N ASN A 331 -14.78 58.13 -36.78
CA ASN A 331 -15.10 59.31 -37.59
C ASN A 331 -14.22 60.54 -37.26
N PRO A 332 -12.89 60.44 -37.42
CA PRO A 332 -11.98 61.50 -37.00
C PRO A 332 -12.00 62.75 -37.91
N CYS A 333 -12.55 62.66 -39.12
CA CYS A 333 -12.57 63.75 -40.09
C CYS A 333 -13.72 64.73 -39.83
N ARG A 334 -13.40 66.02 -39.81
CA ARG A 334 -14.36 67.11 -39.59
C ARG A 334 -14.82 67.72 -40.92
N ASN A 335 -15.83 68.60 -40.83
CA ASN A 335 -16.35 69.39 -41.97
C ASN A 335 -16.76 68.54 -43.19
N GLY A 336 -17.26 67.31 -42.96
CA GLY A 336 -17.69 66.40 -44.03
C GLY A 336 -16.54 65.76 -44.83
N GLY A 337 -15.31 65.78 -44.31
CA GLY A 337 -14.19 65.03 -44.89
C GLY A 337 -14.45 63.52 -44.89
N SER A 338 -14.10 62.83 -45.98
CA SER A 338 -14.20 61.36 -46.06
C SER A 338 -12.96 60.73 -45.44
N CYS A 339 -13.15 59.80 -44.49
CA CYS A 339 -12.04 59.09 -43.87
C CYS A 339 -11.60 57.90 -44.71
N LYS A 340 -10.29 57.69 -44.83
CA LYS A 340 -9.70 56.51 -45.45
C LYS A 340 -8.66 55.89 -44.50
N ASP A 341 -8.85 54.62 -44.15
CA ASP A 341 -7.90 53.87 -43.34
C ASP A 341 -6.56 53.68 -44.10
N GLN A 342 -5.48 53.65 -43.34
CA GLN A 342 -4.11 53.40 -43.79
C GLN A 342 -3.41 52.43 -42.82
N GLU A 343 -2.34 51.77 -43.27
CA GLU A 343 -1.64 50.69 -42.55
C GLU A 343 -1.07 51.08 -41.15
N ASN A 344 -1.11 52.36 -40.76
CA ASN A 344 -0.72 52.86 -39.44
C ASN A 344 -1.49 54.15 -39.05
N GLY A 345 -2.76 54.25 -39.42
CA GLY A 345 -3.59 55.41 -39.08
C GLY A 345 -4.68 55.68 -40.11
N TYR A 346 -5.11 56.93 -40.22
CA TYR A 346 -6.14 57.34 -41.16
C TYR A 346 -5.74 58.60 -41.91
N HIS A 347 -6.33 58.78 -43.07
CA HIS A 347 -6.21 60.00 -43.86
C HIS A 347 -7.59 60.58 -44.14
N CYS A 348 -7.78 61.85 -43.78
CA CYS A 348 -9.00 62.59 -44.08
C CYS A 348 -8.89 63.26 -45.45
N LEU A 349 -9.76 62.86 -46.37
CA LEU A 349 -9.94 63.51 -47.66
C LEU A 349 -10.87 64.71 -47.49
N CYS A 350 -10.28 65.90 -47.50
CA CYS A 350 -11.00 67.15 -47.28
C CYS A 350 -11.77 67.59 -48.52
N HIS A 351 -12.98 68.13 -48.32
CA HIS A 351 -13.73 68.79 -49.38
C HIS A 351 -13.01 70.08 -49.86
N PRO A 352 -13.23 70.52 -51.11
CA PRO A 352 -12.61 71.74 -51.64
C PRO A 352 -12.86 72.94 -50.73
N GLY A 353 -11.78 73.64 -50.36
CA GLY A 353 -11.85 74.75 -49.43
C GLY A 353 -11.55 74.39 -47.98
N TYR A 354 -11.22 73.13 -47.66
CA TYR A 354 -10.77 72.68 -46.33
C TYR A 354 -9.41 71.97 -46.37
N TYR A 355 -8.63 72.08 -45.30
CA TYR A 355 -7.32 71.47 -45.15
C TYR A 355 -7.01 71.20 -43.67
N GLY A 356 -5.88 70.53 -43.38
CA GLY A 356 -5.51 70.06 -42.04
C GLY A 356 -5.61 68.54 -41.91
N LEU A 357 -5.13 67.99 -40.79
CA LEU A 357 -5.08 66.53 -40.59
C LEU A 357 -6.47 65.90 -40.46
N HIS A 358 -7.42 66.67 -39.92
CA HIS A 358 -8.81 66.32 -39.72
C HIS A 358 -9.76 67.20 -40.54
N CYS A 359 -9.26 67.89 -41.58
CA CYS A 359 -10.02 68.88 -42.37
C CYS A 359 -10.60 70.04 -41.55
N GLU A 360 -9.90 70.41 -40.49
CA GLU A 360 -10.32 71.39 -39.49
C GLU A 360 -10.16 72.86 -39.92
N HIS A 361 -9.31 73.13 -40.93
CA HIS A 361 -9.04 74.47 -41.44
C HIS A 361 -9.78 74.73 -42.76
N SER A 362 -10.11 75.99 -43.06
CA SER A 362 -10.75 76.40 -44.32
C SER A 362 -9.92 77.44 -45.06
N THR A 363 -9.86 77.38 -46.40
CA THR A 363 -9.18 78.37 -47.25
C THR A 363 -10.10 79.47 -47.77
N LEU A 364 -11.41 79.36 -47.51
CA LEU A 364 -12.37 80.38 -47.91
C LEU A 364 -12.20 81.60 -47.00
N THR A 365 -12.07 82.77 -47.61
CA THR A 365 -12.00 84.06 -46.90
C THR A 365 -13.21 84.91 -47.27
N CYS A 366 -13.44 86.03 -46.59
CA CYS A 366 -14.53 86.91 -46.98
C CYS A 366 -14.34 87.55 -48.37
N ALA A 367 -13.12 87.57 -48.90
CA ALA A 367 -12.86 88.03 -50.25
C ALA A 367 -13.53 87.15 -51.31
N ASP A 368 -13.69 85.86 -51.04
CA ASP A 368 -14.30 84.88 -51.96
C ASP A 368 -15.84 84.91 -51.93
N SER A 369 -16.42 85.85 -51.16
CA SER A 369 -17.87 85.99 -50.95
C SER A 369 -18.59 84.68 -50.60
N PRO A 370 -18.14 83.95 -49.56
CA PRO A 370 -18.66 82.63 -49.23
C PRO A 370 -20.08 82.66 -48.62
N CYS A 371 -20.63 83.84 -48.30
CA CYS A 371 -21.96 84.01 -47.72
C CYS A 371 -23.00 84.26 -48.83
N PHE A 372 -23.87 83.27 -49.05
CA PHE A 372 -24.93 83.33 -50.05
C PHE A 372 -26.12 84.17 -49.59
N ASN A 373 -27.04 84.44 -50.53
CA ASN A 373 -28.33 85.08 -50.27
C ASN A 373 -28.26 86.46 -49.58
N GLY A 374 -27.16 87.19 -49.80
CA GLY A 374 -26.95 88.53 -49.23
C GLY A 374 -26.49 88.52 -47.77
N GLY A 375 -25.95 87.40 -47.27
CA GLY A 375 -25.35 87.33 -45.94
C GLY A 375 -24.07 88.17 -45.82
N SER A 376 -23.89 88.80 -44.65
CA SER A 376 -22.70 89.60 -44.36
C SER A 376 -21.56 88.68 -43.94
N CYS A 377 -20.43 88.75 -44.65
CA CYS A 377 -19.25 87.99 -44.28
C CYS A 377 -18.38 88.75 -43.27
N ARG A 378 -17.92 88.06 -42.22
CA ARG A 378 -16.95 88.60 -41.26
C ARG A 378 -15.73 87.71 -41.17
N GLU A 379 -14.55 88.29 -41.39
CA GLU A 379 -13.30 87.55 -41.20
C GLU A 379 -13.07 87.22 -39.73
N ARG A 380 -12.55 86.02 -39.48
CA ARG A 380 -12.12 85.54 -38.16
C ARG A 380 -10.69 85.05 -38.23
N ASN A 381 -9.98 85.17 -37.12
CA ASN A 381 -8.59 84.69 -36.99
C ASN A 381 -7.64 85.30 -38.04
N GLN A 382 -7.62 86.64 -38.16
CA GLN A 382 -6.71 87.38 -39.04
C GLN A 382 -6.71 86.88 -40.50
N GLY A 383 -7.90 86.61 -41.05
CA GLY A 383 -8.07 86.16 -42.44
C GLY A 383 -7.93 84.65 -42.65
N ALA A 384 -7.67 83.86 -41.61
CA ALA A 384 -7.55 82.39 -41.73
C ALA A 384 -8.91 81.64 -41.72
N SER A 385 -10.01 82.33 -41.43
CA SER A 385 -11.37 81.76 -41.46
C SER A 385 -12.40 82.87 -41.64
N TYR A 386 -13.65 82.52 -41.94
CA TYR A 386 -14.76 83.46 -42.06
C TYR A 386 -15.97 82.97 -41.26
N ALA A 387 -16.91 83.87 -40.99
CA ALA A 387 -18.24 83.54 -40.49
C ALA A 387 -19.28 84.38 -41.21
N CYS A 388 -20.40 83.77 -41.58
CA CYS A 388 -21.51 84.45 -42.23
C CYS A 388 -22.57 84.85 -41.22
N GLU A 389 -23.03 86.09 -41.34
CA GLU A 389 -24.18 86.62 -40.63
C GLU A 389 -25.37 86.62 -41.59
N CYS A 390 -26.29 85.69 -41.39
CA CYS A 390 -27.35 85.42 -42.35
C CYS A 390 -28.52 86.41 -42.24
N PRO A 391 -29.12 86.83 -43.36
CA PRO A 391 -30.30 87.68 -43.35
C PRO A 391 -31.52 86.94 -42.76
N PRO A 392 -32.53 87.67 -42.26
CA PRO A 392 -33.76 87.06 -41.78
C PRO A 392 -34.38 86.19 -42.88
N ASN A 393 -34.63 84.92 -42.55
CA ASN A 393 -35.08 83.82 -43.41
C ASN A 393 -33.99 82.97 -44.11
N PHE A 394 -32.69 83.13 -43.81
CA PHE A 394 -31.64 82.20 -44.25
C PHE A 394 -30.82 81.63 -43.07
N THR A 395 -30.35 80.38 -43.20
CA THR A 395 -29.59 79.60 -42.22
C THR A 395 -28.55 78.72 -42.92
N GLY A 396 -27.76 77.97 -42.16
CA GLY A 396 -26.56 77.28 -42.65
C GLY A 396 -25.30 78.11 -42.46
N SER A 397 -24.14 77.47 -42.52
CA SER A 397 -22.84 78.11 -42.24
C SER A 397 -22.49 79.20 -43.26
N ASN A 398 -23.07 79.13 -44.47
CA ASN A 398 -22.86 80.05 -45.58
C ASN A 398 -24.17 80.73 -46.01
N CYS A 399 -25.22 80.69 -45.19
CA CYS A 399 -26.55 81.25 -45.49
C CYS A 399 -27.22 80.65 -46.73
N GLU A 400 -26.83 79.42 -47.10
CA GLU A 400 -27.27 78.73 -48.31
C GLU A 400 -28.68 78.12 -48.18
N LYS A 401 -29.16 77.92 -46.95
CA LYS A 401 -30.46 77.31 -46.67
C LYS A 401 -31.49 78.38 -46.32
N LYS A 402 -32.72 78.24 -46.78
CA LYS A 402 -33.83 79.07 -46.29
C LYS A 402 -34.19 78.59 -44.87
N VAL A 403 -34.42 79.50 -43.93
CA VAL A 403 -34.86 79.17 -42.56
C VAL A 403 -36.14 78.38 -42.64
N ASP A 404 -36.08 77.13 -42.23
CA ASP A 404 -37.27 76.33 -42.00
C ASP A 404 -37.87 76.75 -40.65
N ARG A 405 -39.01 77.45 -40.69
CA ARG A 405 -39.71 77.93 -39.49
C ARG A 405 -40.22 76.81 -38.59
N CYS A 406 -40.11 75.55 -39.02
CA CYS A 406 -40.41 74.37 -38.21
C CYS A 406 -39.24 73.91 -37.32
N THR A 407 -38.00 74.38 -37.53
CA THR A 407 -36.84 74.00 -36.67
C THR A 407 -36.75 74.78 -35.36
N SER A 408 -37.37 75.97 -35.26
CA SER A 408 -37.41 76.78 -34.04
C SER A 408 -38.56 76.44 -33.09
N ASN A 409 -39.24 75.31 -33.34
CA ASN A 409 -40.33 74.74 -32.54
C ASN A 409 -41.27 75.79 -31.88
N PRO A 410 -42.01 76.58 -32.68
CA PRO A 410 -42.84 77.70 -32.19
C PRO A 410 -44.10 77.26 -31.41
N CYS A 411 -44.24 75.97 -31.10
CA CYS A 411 -45.37 75.39 -30.36
C CYS A 411 -45.10 75.24 -28.86
N ALA A 412 -44.30 76.14 -28.27
CA ALA A 412 -44.18 76.26 -26.83
C ALA A 412 -45.23 77.27 -26.32
N ASN A 413 -46.39 76.73 -25.93
CA ASN A 413 -47.36 77.20 -24.93
C ASN A 413 -48.82 77.03 -25.39
N GLU A 414 -49.46 76.01 -24.81
CA GLU A 414 -50.90 75.80 -24.59
C GLU A 414 -51.82 75.54 -25.82
N CYS A 415 -51.80 74.27 -26.23
CA CYS A 415 -52.92 73.39 -26.61
C CYS A 415 -54.02 73.87 -27.59
N ARG A 416 -53.91 73.45 -28.86
CA ARG A 416 -54.93 72.64 -29.56
C ARG A 416 -54.39 72.16 -30.91
N ILE A 417 -54.61 70.89 -31.22
CA ILE A 417 -54.34 70.32 -32.55
C ILE A 417 -55.17 71.09 -33.58
N SER A 418 -54.53 71.84 -34.47
CA SER A 418 -55.11 72.22 -35.77
C SER A 418 -54.07 72.77 -36.75
N ALA A 419 -53.04 72.00 -37.11
CA ALA A 419 -52.39 72.13 -38.42
C ALA A 419 -51.44 70.96 -38.65
N ILE A 420 -51.65 70.23 -39.75
CA ILE A 420 -50.71 69.25 -40.28
C ILE A 420 -49.73 70.03 -41.17
N CYS A 421 -48.45 70.06 -40.81
CA CYS A 421 -47.39 70.62 -41.65
C CYS A 421 -46.57 69.47 -42.26
N SER A 422 -46.70 69.28 -43.56
CA SER A 422 -45.87 68.37 -44.37
C SER A 422 -45.18 69.18 -45.47
N PRO A 423 -43.87 69.01 -45.69
CA PRO A 423 -43.26 69.31 -46.98
C PRO A 423 -43.69 68.23 -47.97
N ARG A 424 -44.21 68.61 -49.14
CA ARG A 424 -44.39 67.68 -50.27
C ARG A 424 -43.00 67.16 -50.66
N ASP A 425 -42.86 65.83 -50.72
CA ASP A 425 -41.70 65.03 -51.14
C ASP A 425 -40.73 64.48 -50.07
N SER A 426 -41.22 63.85 -49.01
CA SER A 426 -40.46 62.80 -48.28
C SER A 426 -41.38 61.80 -47.56
N MET A 427 -41.02 60.51 -47.61
CA MET A 427 -41.86 59.33 -47.36
C MET A 427 -41.90 58.87 -45.89
N TYR A 428 -41.73 59.78 -44.91
CA TYR A 428 -41.70 59.43 -43.48
C TYR A 428 -42.67 60.28 -42.66
N GLN A 429 -43.49 59.64 -41.82
CA GLN A 429 -44.60 60.24 -41.08
C GLN A 429 -44.40 59.99 -39.58
N SER A 430 -44.12 61.03 -38.80
CA SER A 430 -44.03 60.93 -37.33
C SER A 430 -45.38 61.29 -36.72
N VAL A 431 -46.09 60.29 -36.19
CA VAL A 431 -47.35 60.46 -35.46
C VAL A 431 -47.07 60.21 -33.97
N CYS A 432 -47.25 61.24 -33.13
CA CYS A 432 -47.22 61.06 -31.68
C CYS A 432 -48.62 60.66 -31.18
N LEU A 433 -48.74 59.49 -30.57
CA LEU A 433 -49.90 59.10 -29.76
C LEU A 433 -49.43 58.96 -28.31
N ILE A 434 -50.07 59.67 -27.38
CA ILE A 434 -49.87 59.44 -25.95
C ILE A 434 -50.88 58.38 -25.52
N SER A 435 -50.39 57.24 -25.03
CA SER A 435 -51.18 56.27 -24.29
C SER A 435 -51.21 56.69 -22.82
N GLU A 436 -52.41 56.91 -22.30
CA GLU A 436 -52.73 57.52 -21.00
C GLU A 436 -52.39 56.66 -19.76
N GLU A 437 -51.35 55.81 -19.79
CA GLU A 437 -51.01 55.01 -18.61
C GLU A 437 -49.57 55.08 -18.08
N ARG A 438 -48.54 55.66 -18.74
CA ARG A 438 -47.18 55.55 -18.15
C ARG A 438 -46.07 56.59 -18.44
N ASN A 439 -46.39 57.83 -18.82
CA ASN A 439 -45.53 59.02 -18.61
C ASN A 439 -44.01 58.90 -18.93
N GLU A 440 -43.62 58.35 -20.09
CA GLU A 440 -42.27 58.46 -20.69
C GLU A 440 -42.39 58.62 -22.22
N CYS A 441 -41.51 59.41 -22.84
CA CYS A 441 -41.42 59.55 -24.31
C CYS A 441 -40.50 58.45 -24.87
N VAL A 442 -41.08 57.51 -25.60
CA VAL A 442 -40.33 56.47 -26.34
C VAL A 442 -40.29 56.83 -27.82
N ILE A 443 -39.09 56.87 -28.41
CA ILE A 443 -38.91 56.94 -29.85
C ILE A 443 -39.09 55.51 -30.39
N ALA A 444 -40.23 55.25 -31.02
CA ALA A 444 -40.40 54.04 -31.82
C ALA A 444 -39.96 54.34 -33.26
N THR A 445 -38.76 53.89 -33.62
CA THR A 445 -38.38 53.68 -35.02
C THR A 445 -38.86 52.31 -35.46
N GLU A 446 -39.57 52.20 -36.59
CA GLU A 446 -39.30 51.08 -37.50
C GLU A 446 -39.77 51.32 -38.94
N VAL A 447 -38.83 50.96 -39.84
CA VAL A 447 -38.77 50.84 -41.31
C VAL A 447 -38.89 52.12 -42.14
#